data_AF-A0A7V9JV20-F1
#
_entry.id   AF-A0A7V9JV20-F1
#
_cell.length_a   1.000
_cell.length_b   1.000
_cell.length_c   1.000
_cell.angle_alpha   90.00
_cell.angle_beta   90.00
_cell.angle_gamma   90.00
#
_symmetry.space_group_name_H-M   'P 1'
#
loop_
_entity.id
_entity.type
_entity.pdbx_description
1 polymer ?
#
loop_
_entity_poly.entity_id
_entity_poly.type
_entity_poly.pdbx_seq_one_letter_code
_entity_poly.pdbx_strand_id
1 'polypeptide(L)' 'MNTTTEETSEITVEAIRLLFREMGVAKTLRFLSQVSGGRGDYTKERQETVDNRTVANIVAEIEKWRKQSADESFGVKE' A
#
# COMPACT_ATOMS: atom_id res chain seq x y z
N MET A 1 14.05 -4.79 7.14
CA MET A 1 13.50 -3.43 7.32
C MET A 1 12.48 -3.46 8.44
N ASN A 2 12.87 -2.93 9.58
CA ASN A 2 12.11 -2.76 10.81
C ASN A 2 11.58 -1.33 10.82
N THR A 3 10.39 -1.11 10.26
CA THR A 3 9.71 0.19 10.32
C THR A 3 9.10 0.34 11.71
N THR A 4 9.89 0.88 12.62
CA THR A 4 9.50 1.20 13.99
C THR A 4 8.35 2.20 13.96
N THR A 5 7.18 1.77 14.44
CA THR A 5 5.92 2.51 14.49
C THR A 5 6.01 3.85 15.26
N GLU A 6 7.08 4.07 16.02
CA GLU A 6 7.29 5.24 16.88
C GLU A 6 7.59 6.55 16.14
N GLU A 7 8.04 6.52 14.87
CA GLU A 7 8.41 7.75 14.12
C GLU A 7 7.21 8.47 13.47
N THR A 8 6.04 7.83 13.39
CA THR A 8 4.92 8.37 12.61
C THR A 8 4.21 9.53 13.32
N SER A 9 4.18 9.52 14.66
CA SER A 9 3.52 10.57 15.45
C SER A 9 4.27 11.90 15.41
N GLU A 10 5.60 11.87 15.43
CA GLU A 10 6.42 13.09 15.42
C GLU A 10 6.29 13.83 14.08
N ILE A 11 6.37 13.09 12.97
CA ILE A 11 6.18 13.61 11.62
C ILE A 11 4.75 14.18 11.47
N THR A 12 3.74 13.52 12.05
CA THR A 12 2.35 14.00 12.00
C THR A 12 2.20 15.34 12.73
N VAL A 13 2.81 15.47 13.91
CA VAL A 13 2.78 16.73 14.68
C VAL A 13 3.49 17.85 13.93
N GLU A 14 4.64 17.57 13.34
CA GLU A 14 5.38 18.55 12.52
C GLU A 14 4.55 19.00 11.31
N ALA A 15 3.94 18.07 10.59
CA ALA A 15 3.09 18.38 9.44
C ALA A 15 1.89 19.26 9.85
N ILE A 16 1.22 18.96 10.96
CA ILE A 16 0.09 19.76 11.46
C ILE A 16 0.55 21.19 11.79
N ARG A 17 1.73 21.36 12.41
CA ARG A 17 2.31 22.68 12.69
C ARG A 17 2.58 23.48 11.43
N LEU A 18 3.17 22.85 10.41
CA LEU A 18 3.41 23.48 9.11
C LEU A 18 2.09 23.88 8.44
N LEU A 19 1.08 23.02 8.44
CA LEU A 19 -0.24 23.32 7.88
C LEU A 19 -0.89 24.52 8.57
N PHE A 20 -0.84 24.58 9.91
CA PHE A 20 -1.31 25.75 10.65
C PHE A 20 -0.59 27.03 10.27
N ARG A 21 0.74 26.97 10.07
CA ARG A 21 1.56 28.12 9.68
C ARG A 21 1.22 28.63 8.27
N GLU A 22 1.10 27.72 7.31
CA GLU A 22 0.99 28.09 5.89
C GLU A 22 -0.46 28.36 5.45
N MET A 23 -1.44 27.63 5.99
CA MET A 23 -2.85 27.73 5.54
C MET A 23 -3.77 28.38 6.58
N GLY A 24 -3.33 28.50 7.82
CA GLY A 24 -4.13 29.02 8.93
C GLY A 24 -5.12 27.99 9.50
N VAL A 25 -5.57 28.27 10.74
CA VAL A 25 -6.36 27.35 11.56
C VAL A 25 -7.60 26.80 10.86
N ALA A 26 -8.42 27.67 10.28
CA ALA A 26 -9.69 27.27 9.67
C ALA A 26 -9.50 26.31 8.47
N LYS A 27 -8.50 26.55 7.62
CA LYS A 27 -8.23 25.70 6.45
C LYS A 27 -7.60 24.37 6.86
N THR A 28 -6.71 24.38 7.85
CA THR A 28 -6.10 23.15 8.38
C THR A 28 -7.13 22.25 9.04
N LEU A 29 -8.03 22.79 9.84
CA LEU A 29 -9.12 22.00 10.44
C LEU A 29 -10.02 21.38 9.36
N ARG A 30 -10.38 22.15 8.32
CA ARG A 30 -11.13 21.63 7.18
C ARG A 30 -10.37 20.50 6.46
N PHE A 31 -9.07 20.67 6.24
CA PHE A 31 -8.20 19.66 5.62
C PHE A 31 -8.13 18.37 6.45
N LEU A 32 -8.02 18.45 7.77
CA LEU A 32 -7.96 17.27 8.65
C LEU A 32 -9.32 16.58 8.78
N SER A 33 -10.41 17.36 8.74
CA SER A 33 -11.78 16.83 8.82
C SER A 33 -12.29 16.23 7.50
N GLN A 34 -11.57 16.42 6.40
CA GLN A 34 -12.04 15.94 5.11
C GLN A 34 -11.87 14.42 5.03
N VAL A 35 -12.98 13.71 4.92
CA VAL A 35 -12.96 12.36 4.37
C VAL A 35 -13.16 12.52 2.87
N SER A 36 -12.09 12.40 2.10
CA SER A 36 -12.22 12.29 0.65
C SER A 36 -12.82 10.93 0.34
N GLY A 37 -13.90 10.90 -0.45
CA GLY A 37 -14.33 9.65 -1.07
C GLY A 37 -13.15 8.99 -1.77
N GLY A 38 -12.97 7.69 -1.56
CA GLY A 38 -11.94 6.93 -2.27
C GLY A 38 -12.05 7.19 -3.78
N ARG A 39 -10.91 7.36 -4.44
CA ARG A 39 -10.86 7.41 -5.90
C ARG A 39 -10.69 5.99 -6.42
N GLY A 40 -11.35 5.70 -7.53
CA GLY A 40 -11.36 4.36 -8.14
C GLY A 40 -12.69 3.64 -7.93
N ASP A 41 -12.94 2.66 -8.77
CA ASP A 41 -14.09 1.76 -8.66
C ASP A 41 -13.55 0.42 -8.18
N TYR A 42 -13.29 0.32 -6.88
CA TYR A 42 -12.73 -0.90 -6.28
C TYR A 42 -13.54 -2.14 -6.65
N THR A 43 -14.86 -2.00 -6.86
CA THR A 43 -15.72 -3.09 -7.30
C THR A 43 -15.31 -3.58 -8.69
N LYS A 44 -15.13 -2.67 -9.66
CA LYS A 44 -14.63 -3.01 -11.01
C LYS A 44 -13.19 -3.51 -10.99
N GLU A 45 -12.30 -2.80 -10.30
CA GLU A 45 -10.87 -3.16 -10.24
C GLU A 45 -10.67 -4.54 -9.60
N ARG A 46 -11.46 -4.86 -8.56
CA ARG A 46 -11.50 -6.20 -7.95
C ARG A 46 -12.04 -7.25 -8.91
N GLN A 47 -13.10 -6.94 -9.64
CA GLN A 47 -13.70 -7.86 -10.60
C GLN A 47 -12.72 -8.23 -11.73
N GLU A 48 -11.97 -7.25 -12.24
CA GLU A 48 -10.92 -7.46 -13.24
C GLU A 48 -9.74 -8.30 -12.70
N THR A 49 -9.39 -8.12 -11.42
CA THR A 49 -8.16 -8.71 -10.85
C THR A 49 -8.38 -10.07 -10.19
N VAL A 50 -9.57 -10.31 -9.61
CA VAL A 50 -9.81 -11.39 -8.64
C VAL A 50 -10.93 -12.35 -9.03
N ASP A 51 -11.99 -11.91 -9.71
CA ASP A 51 -13.20 -12.73 -9.85
C ASP A 51 -13.01 -14.01 -10.67
N ASN A 52 -11.99 -14.07 -11.52
CA ASN A 52 -11.64 -15.27 -12.30
C ASN A 52 -10.55 -16.14 -11.64
N ARG A 53 -10.13 -15.83 -10.42
CA ARG A 53 -9.07 -16.56 -9.72
C ARG A 53 -9.60 -17.29 -8.48
N THR A 54 -9.40 -18.59 -8.44
CA THR A 54 -9.62 -19.39 -7.24
C THR A 54 -8.41 -19.26 -6.32
N VAL A 55 -8.62 -19.47 -5.02
CA VAL A 55 -7.53 -19.52 -4.03
C VAL A 55 -6.49 -20.57 -4.43
N ALA A 56 -6.93 -21.72 -4.94
CA ALA A 56 -6.04 -22.78 -5.40
C ALA A 56 -5.13 -22.32 -6.55
N ASN A 57 -5.66 -21.57 -7.52
CA ASN A 57 -4.87 -21.05 -8.64
C ASN A 57 -3.81 -20.05 -8.15
N ILE A 58 -4.16 -19.18 -7.19
CA ILE A 58 -3.22 -18.21 -6.61
C ILE A 58 -2.09 -18.92 -5.85
N VAL A 59 -2.42 -19.94 -5.05
CA VAL A 59 -1.42 -20.73 -4.33
C VAL A 59 -0.46 -21.43 -5.31
N ALA A 60 -1.00 -22.04 -6.37
CA ALA A 60 -0.19 -22.69 -7.40
C ALA A 60 0.75 -21.71 -8.13
N GLU A 61 0.28 -20.49 -8.42
CA GLU A 61 1.13 -19.43 -8.98
C GLU A 61 2.26 -19.04 -8.03
N ILE A 62 1.98 -18.84 -6.74
CA ILE A 62 2.99 -18.50 -5.73
C ILE A 62 4.05 -19.61 -5.62
N GLU A 63 3.64 -20.88 -5.60
CA GLU A 63 4.58 -22.00 -5.57
C GLU A 63 5.45 -22.08 -6.82
N LYS A 64 4.86 -21.82 -8.00
CA LYS A 64 5.60 -21.76 -9.26
C LYS A 64 6.65 -20.64 -9.25
N TRP A 65 6.30 -19.46 -8.78
CA TRP A 65 7.22 -18.32 -8.67
C TRP A 65 8.37 -18.64 -7.71
N ARG A 66 8.08 -19.24 -6.54
CA ARG A 66 9.11 -19.66 -5.58
C ARG A 66 10.07 -20.68 -6.17
N LYS A 67 9.57 -21.64 -6.96
CA LYS A 67 10.41 -22.63 -7.66
C LYS A 67 11.28 -21.96 -8.72
N GLN A 68 10.74 -21.03 -9.50
CA GLN A 68 11.50 -20.29 -10.53
C GLN A 68 12.60 -19.40 -9.92
N SER A 69 12.31 -18.71 -8.82
CA SER A 69 13.33 -17.91 -8.11
C SER A 69 14.38 -18.78 -7.41
N ALA A 70 14.03 -20.01 -7.01
CA ALA A 70 14.98 -21.00 -6.50
C ALA A 70 15.84 -21.61 -7.62
N ASP A 71 15.28 -21.80 -8.82
CA ASP A 71 15.99 -22.33 -9.99
C ASP A 71 16.98 -21.29 -10.56
N GLU A 72 16.60 -20.01 -10.59
CA GLU A 72 17.48 -18.91 -11.00
C GLU A 72 18.64 -18.66 -10.01
N SER A 73 18.49 -19.07 -8.74
CA SER A 73 19.57 -19.02 -7.74
C SER A 73 20.46 -20.26 -7.72
N PHE A 74 20.06 -21.34 -8.40
CA PHE A 74 20.83 -22.59 -8.52
C PHE A 74 21.21 -22.96 -9.97
N GLY A 75 21.12 -22.01 -10.91
CA GLY A 75 21.58 -22.16 -12.30
C GLY A 75 23.10 -22.40 -12.44
N VAL A 76 23.56 -23.59 -12.04
CA VAL A 76 24.71 -24.27 -12.60
C VAL A 76 24.36 -24.56 -14.06
N LYS A 77 25.04 -23.86 -14.98
CA LYS A 77 25.16 -24.30 -16.37
C LYS A 77 25.98 -25.59 -16.39
N GLU A 78 25.41 -26.67 -16.89
CA GLU A 78 26.15 -27.72 -17.62
C GLU A 78 25.68 -27.76 -19.07
#